data_AF-A0A2V8TL25-F1
#
_entry.id   AF-A0A2V8TL25-F1
#
_cell.length_a   1.000
_cell.length_b   1.000
_cell.length_c   1.000
_cell.angle_alpha   90.00
_cell.angle_beta   90.00
_cell.angle_gamma   90.00
#
_symmetry.space_group_name_H-M   'P 1'
#
loop_
_entity.id
_entity.type
_entity.pdbx_description
1 polymer ?
#
loop_
_entity_poly.entity_id
_entity_poly.type
_entity_poly.pdbx_seq_one_letter_code
_entity_poly.pdbx_strand_id
1 'polypeptide(L)'
;FHIYAQEKILAEAVQQGRFDAEAAGRSSPEAEAVAVELKALATVDEVRAYAEACHKAAANILGSMSEEDLSRPVESPFGTYPAWRYFDFGYDEHWHHRGQLYTYLRLLGKEPPMLYDY
;
A
#
# COMPACT_ATOMS: atom_id res chain seq x y z
N PHE A 1 6.80 -3.32 5.12
CA PHE A 1 5.95 -4.31 4.44
C PHE A 1 4.55 -3.77 4.22
N HIS A 2 3.72 -3.68 5.27
CA HIS A 2 2.29 -3.36 5.17
C HIS A 2 1.95 -2.19 4.22
N ILE A 3 2.49 -0.99 4.48
CA ILE A 3 2.30 0.22 3.66
C ILE A 3 2.46 -0.03 2.14
N TYR A 4 3.53 -0.70 1.73
CA TYR A 4 3.84 -0.94 0.31
C TYR A 4 3.01 -2.08 -0.27
N ALA A 5 2.78 -3.15 0.51
CA ALA A 5 1.93 -4.24 0.07
C ALA A 5 0.49 -3.74 -0.17
N GLN A 6 -0.03 -2.93 0.75
CA GLN A 6 -1.38 -2.38 0.69
C GLN A 6 -1.57 -1.45 -0.50
N GLU A 7 -0.62 -0.56 -0.81
CA GLU A 7 -0.65 0.28 -2.02
C GLU A 7 -0.90 -0.56 -3.29
N LYS A 8 -0.10 -1.63 -3.49
CA LYS A 8 -0.25 -2.54 -4.62
C LYS A 8 -1.60 -3.26 -4.61
N ILE A 9 -2.02 -3.78 -3.46
CA ILE A 9 -3.26 -4.54 -3.31
C ILE A 9 -4.49 -3.68 -3.59
N LEU A 10 -4.49 -2.41 -3.15
CA LEU A 10 -5.56 -1.46 -3.46
C LEU A 10 -5.66 -1.25 -4.97
N ALA A 11 -4.52 -1.06 -5.65
CA ALA A 11 -4.48 -0.92 -7.11
C ALA A 11 -5.03 -2.18 -7.83
N GLU A 12 -4.63 -3.38 -7.40
CA GLU A 12 -5.15 -4.65 -7.94
C GLU A 12 -6.67 -4.79 -7.71
N ALA A 13 -7.14 -4.44 -6.51
CA ALA A 13 -8.55 -4.54 -6.12
C ALA A 13 -9.45 -3.59 -6.91
N VAL A 14 -9.00 -2.36 -7.15
CA VAL A 14 -9.77 -1.41 -7.99
C VAL A 14 -9.86 -1.87 -9.44
N GLN A 15 -8.82 -2.54 -9.97
CA GLN A 15 -8.86 -3.11 -11.32
C GLN A 15 -9.89 -4.25 -11.40
N GLN A 16 -10.03 -5.03 -10.32
CA GLN A 16 -11.01 -6.12 -10.22
C GLN A 16 -12.43 -5.62 -9.91
N GLY A 17 -12.58 -4.39 -9.42
CA GLY A 17 -13.89 -3.82 -9.03
C GLY A 17 -14.35 -4.28 -7.64
N ARG A 18 -13.47 -4.90 -6.85
CA ARG A 18 -13.81 -5.45 -5.53
C ARG A 18 -12.60 -5.49 -4.61
N PHE A 19 -12.79 -5.06 -3.36
CA PHE A 19 -11.83 -5.17 -2.27
C PHE A 19 -12.48 -5.88 -1.09
N ASP A 20 -12.09 -7.13 -0.82
CA ASP A 20 -12.64 -7.92 0.29
C ASP A 20 -11.59 -8.26 1.36
N ALA A 21 -12.02 -9.00 2.39
CA ALA A 21 -11.18 -9.36 3.52
C ALA A 21 -9.97 -10.23 3.11
N GLU A 22 -10.10 -11.03 2.05
CA GLU A 22 -8.99 -11.81 1.51
C GLU A 22 -7.95 -10.86 0.88
N ALA A 23 -8.40 -9.91 0.05
CA ALA A 23 -7.52 -8.89 -0.50
C ALA A 23 -6.83 -8.10 0.62
N ALA A 24 -7.57 -7.60 1.61
CA ALA A 24 -7.02 -6.87 2.75
C ALA A 24 -5.96 -7.70 3.52
N GLY A 25 -6.24 -8.98 3.76
CA GLY A 25 -5.36 -9.90 4.50
C GLY A 25 -3.98 -10.09 3.86
N ARG A 26 -3.85 -9.92 2.54
CA ARG A 26 -2.57 -10.00 1.82
C ARG A 26 -1.57 -8.89 2.20
N SER A 27 -2.01 -7.88 2.96
CA SER A 27 -1.14 -6.82 3.48
C SER A 27 -0.92 -6.91 5.01
N SER A 28 -1.66 -7.76 5.73
CA SER A 28 -1.59 -7.84 7.20
C SER A 28 -0.36 -8.67 7.62
N PRO A 29 0.61 -8.08 8.33
CA PRO A 29 1.81 -8.81 8.70
C PRO A 29 1.58 -9.97 9.69
N GLU A 30 0.42 -9.99 10.35
CA GLU A 30 -0.01 -11.05 11.26
C GLU A 30 -0.66 -12.23 10.53
N ALA A 31 -1.00 -12.09 9.25
CA ALA A 31 -1.64 -13.17 8.49
C ALA A 31 -0.62 -14.26 8.13
N GLU A 32 -0.94 -15.51 8.44
CA GLU A 32 -0.09 -16.67 8.11
C GLU A 32 0.23 -16.73 6.61
N ALA A 33 -0.71 -16.31 5.76
CA ALA A 33 -0.57 -16.30 4.31
C ALA A 33 0.60 -15.42 3.81
N VAL A 34 1.03 -14.41 4.57
CA VAL A 34 2.15 -13.51 4.18
C VAL A 34 3.44 -13.79 4.94
N ALA A 35 3.43 -14.75 5.89
CA ALA A 35 4.57 -15.02 6.75
C ALA A 35 5.83 -15.42 5.96
N VAL A 36 5.68 -16.13 4.84
CA VAL A 36 6.80 -16.51 3.97
C VAL A 36 7.40 -15.29 3.27
N GLU A 37 6.56 -14.41 2.72
CA GLU A 37 6.99 -13.18 2.05
C GLU A 37 7.71 -12.25 3.03
N LEU A 38 7.16 -12.08 4.24
CA LEU A 38 7.80 -11.32 5.31
C LEU A 38 9.16 -11.87 5.72
N LYS A 39 9.28 -13.19 5.88
CA LYS A 39 10.55 -13.84 6.22
C LYS A 39 11.62 -13.64 5.15
N ALA A 40 11.23 -13.45 3.90
CA ALA A 40 12.15 -13.17 2.80
C ALA A 40 12.68 -11.72 2.81
N LEU A 41 12.07 -10.81 3.57
CA LEU A 41 12.51 -9.41 3.70
C LEU A 41 13.48 -9.25 4.88
N ALA A 42 14.63 -9.91 4.81
CA ALA A 42 15.59 -10.00 5.91
C ALA A 42 16.53 -8.78 6.01
N THR A 43 16.70 -8.05 4.92
CA THR A 43 17.62 -6.90 4.81
C THR A 43 16.90 -5.63 4.38
N VAL A 44 17.52 -4.49 4.67
CA VAL A 44 16.99 -3.17 4.25
C VAL A 44 16.89 -3.08 2.72
N ASP A 45 17.86 -3.64 1.99
CA ASP A 45 17.84 -3.60 0.53
C ASP A 45 16.73 -4.46 -0.07
N GLU A 46 16.43 -5.62 0.51
CA GLU A 46 15.27 -6.43 0.12
C GLU A 46 13.95 -5.69 0.39
N VAL A 47 13.84 -5.00 1.53
CA VAL A 47 12.66 -4.17 1.85
C VAL A 47 12.52 -3.01 0.85
N ARG A 48 13.63 -2.37 0.45
CA ARG A 48 13.62 -1.28 -0.54
C ARG A 48 13.24 -1.78 -1.93
N ALA A 49 13.82 -2.90 -2.37
CA ALA A 49 13.47 -3.53 -3.64
C ALA A 49 12.00 -3.95 -3.68
N TYR A 50 11.49 -4.46 -2.56
CA TYR A 50 10.08 -4.79 -2.41
C TYR A 50 9.17 -3.56 -2.52
N ALA A 51 9.51 -2.49 -1.80
CA ALA A 51 8.77 -1.22 -1.84
C ALA A 51 8.70 -0.66 -3.28
N GLU A 52 9.84 -0.63 -3.96
CA GLU A 52 9.95 -0.19 -5.37
C GLU A 52 9.07 -1.04 -6.29
N ALA A 53 9.10 -2.38 -6.13
CA ALA A 53 8.30 -3.28 -6.94
C ALA A 53 6.79 -3.08 -6.72
N CYS A 54 6.35 -2.90 -5.47
CA CYS A 54 4.97 -2.57 -5.14
C CYS A 54 4.53 -1.25 -5.73
N HIS A 55 5.31 -0.18 -5.53
CA HIS A 55 5.00 1.14 -6.04
C HIS A 55 4.92 1.14 -7.57
N LYS A 56 5.88 0.49 -8.25
CA LYS A 56 5.87 0.34 -9.70
C LYS A 56 4.63 -0.42 -10.19
N ALA A 57 4.22 -1.48 -9.50
CA ALA A 57 3.01 -2.21 -9.85
C ALA A 57 1.75 -1.34 -9.72
N ALA A 58 1.61 -0.61 -8.60
CA ALA A 58 0.49 0.30 -8.38
C ALA A 58 0.47 1.45 -9.41
N ALA A 59 1.62 2.07 -9.67
CA ALA A 59 1.76 3.14 -10.64
C ALA A 59 1.43 2.69 -12.07
N ASN A 60 1.85 1.47 -12.47
CA ASN A 60 1.50 0.91 -13.77
C ASN A 60 0.00 0.66 -13.90
N ILE A 61 -0.66 0.14 -12.85
CA ILE A 61 -2.11 -0.07 -12.86
C ILE A 61 -2.83 1.27 -12.99
N LEU A 62 -2.52 2.24 -12.12
CA LEU A 62 -3.13 3.57 -12.16
C LEU A 62 -2.91 4.26 -13.52
N GLY A 63 -1.69 4.21 -14.06
CA GLY A 63 -1.36 4.80 -15.36
C GLY A 63 -2.05 4.13 -16.56
N SER A 64 -2.60 2.93 -16.38
CA SER A 64 -3.38 2.23 -17.41
C SER A 64 -4.89 2.48 -17.34
N MET A 65 -5.37 3.11 -16.26
CA MET A 65 -6.81 3.35 -16.04
C MET A 65 -7.27 4.62 -16.75
N SER A 66 -8.46 4.55 -17.35
CA SER A 66 -9.18 5.71 -17.87
C SER A 66 -9.93 6.46 -16.76
N GLU A 67 -10.43 7.66 -17.06
CA GLU A 67 -11.31 8.40 -16.13
C GLU A 67 -12.61 7.63 -15.79
N GLU A 68 -13.11 6.84 -16.75
CA GLU A 68 -14.27 5.97 -16.54
C GLU A 68 -13.92 4.84 -15.55
N ASP A 69 -12.74 4.21 -15.70
CA ASP A 69 -12.26 3.19 -14.77
C ASP A 69 -12.11 3.75 -13.35
N LEU A 70 -11.60 4.98 -13.22
CA LEU A 70 -11.44 5.68 -11.94
C LEU A 70 -12.78 6.03 -11.28
N SER A 71 -13.84 6.18 -12.07
CA SER A 71 -15.20 6.48 -11.58
C SER A 71 -16.02 5.23 -11.29
N ARG A 72 -15.56 4.06 -11.74
CA ARG A 72 -16.27 2.79 -11.58
C ARG A 72 -16.43 2.43 -10.10
N PRO A 73 -17.61 1.90 -9.68
CA PRO A 73 -17.80 1.43 -8.31
C PRO A 73 -16.91 0.23 -8.00
N VAL A 74 -16.35 0.22 -6.79
CA VAL A 74 -15.58 -0.86 -6.20
C VAL A 74 -16.27 -1.27 -4.90
N GLU A 75 -16.72 -2.52 -4.85
CA GLU A 75 -17.41 -3.08 -3.68
C GLU A 75 -16.42 -3.43 -2.57
N SER A 76 -16.76 -3.11 -1.32
CA SER A 76 -16.02 -3.54 -0.15
C SER A 76 -16.91 -3.78 1.08
N PRO A 77 -16.40 -4.43 2.13
CA PRO A 77 -17.08 -4.54 3.42
C PRO A 77 -17.45 -3.20 4.06
N PHE A 78 -16.83 -2.09 3.64
CA PHE A 78 -17.04 -0.75 4.18
C PHE A 78 -17.98 0.10 3.33
N GLY A 79 -18.56 -0.47 2.28
CA GLY A 79 -19.42 0.20 1.31
C GLY A 79 -18.87 0.15 -0.12
N THR A 80 -19.63 0.72 -1.04
CA THR A 80 -19.24 0.87 -2.45
C THR A 80 -18.74 2.27 -2.69
N TYR A 81 -17.54 2.39 -3.26
CA TYR A 81 -16.89 3.67 -3.53
C TYR A 81 -16.31 3.70 -4.94
N PRO A 82 -16.18 4.87 -5.58
CA PRO A 82 -15.49 4.95 -6.86
C PRO A 82 -14.01 4.54 -6.69
N ALA A 83 -13.44 3.92 -7.72
CA ALA A 83 -12.08 3.41 -7.71
C ALA A 83 -11.03 4.45 -7.27
N TRP A 84 -11.18 5.72 -7.69
CA TRP A 84 -10.26 6.79 -7.30
C TRP A 84 -10.12 6.94 -5.78
N ARG A 85 -11.17 6.64 -5.01
CA ARG A 85 -11.17 6.79 -3.55
C ARG A 85 -10.21 5.81 -2.85
N TYR A 86 -9.91 4.68 -3.48
CA TYR A 86 -8.93 3.73 -2.94
C TYR A 86 -7.49 4.22 -3.15
N PHE A 87 -7.22 4.98 -4.21
CA PHE A 87 -5.92 5.64 -4.39
C PHE A 87 -5.75 6.80 -3.39
N ASP A 88 -6.81 7.57 -3.14
CA ASP A 88 -6.83 8.60 -2.09
C ASP A 88 -6.57 7.98 -0.70
N PHE A 89 -7.23 6.86 -0.41
CA PHE A 89 -6.96 6.09 0.81
C PHE A 89 -5.51 5.57 0.88
N GLY A 90 -4.97 5.03 -0.22
CA GLY A 90 -3.57 4.60 -0.28
C GLY A 90 -2.58 5.75 -0.03
N TYR A 91 -2.91 6.97 -0.50
CA TYR A 91 -2.15 8.18 -0.21
C TYR A 91 -2.20 8.56 1.28
N ASP A 92 -3.37 8.49 1.92
CA ASP A 92 -3.52 8.75 3.36
C ASP A 92 -2.74 7.71 4.20
N GLU A 93 -2.84 6.43 3.86
CA GLU A 93 -2.10 5.35 4.52
C GLU A 93 -0.58 5.52 4.38
N HIS A 94 -0.12 6.03 3.23
CA HIS A 94 1.29 6.37 3.06
C HIS A 94 1.77 7.36 4.13
N TRP A 95 1.04 8.47 4.32
CA TRP A 95 1.38 9.48 5.31
C TRP A 95 1.24 8.97 6.74
N HIS A 96 0.19 8.18 7.00
CA HIS A 96 -0.02 7.53 8.29
C HIS A 96 1.20 6.70 8.71
N HIS A 97 1.63 5.78 7.85
CA HIS A 97 2.76 4.88 8.14
C HIS A 97 4.12 5.58 8.04
N ARG A 98 4.28 6.60 7.20
CA ARG A 98 5.47 7.47 7.23
C ARG A 98 5.62 8.13 8.60
N GLY A 99 4.53 8.60 9.20
CA GLY A 99 4.53 9.13 10.57
C GLY A 99 4.97 8.10 11.63
N GLN A 100 4.53 6.85 11.50
CA GLN A 100 4.99 5.76 12.38
C GLN A 100 6.50 5.51 12.23
N LEU A 101 7.01 5.48 10.99
CA LEU A 101 8.44 5.31 10.73
C LEU A 101 9.28 6.48 11.30
N TYR A 102 8.78 7.72 11.19
CA TYR A 102 9.44 8.89 11.77
C TYR A 102 9.54 8.77 13.30
N THR A 103 8.49 8.24 13.94
CA THR A 103 8.48 7.96 15.37
C THR A 103 9.58 6.95 15.73
N TYR A 104 9.72 5.86 14.97
CA TYR A 104 10.79 4.88 15.18
C TYR A 104 12.19 5.46 14.98
N LEU A 105 12.41 6.28 13.95
CA LEU A 105 13.69 6.94 13.73
C LEU A 105 14.07 7.82 14.93
N ARG A 106 13.12 8.61 15.45
CA ARG A 106 13.35 9.45 16.62
C ARG A 106 13.61 8.65 17.90
N LEU A 107 12.89 7.55 18.13
CA LEU A 107 13.14 6.64 19.25
C LEU A 107 14.53 5.98 19.19
N LEU A 108 15.08 5.80 17.98
CA LEU A 108 16.45 5.32 17.76
C LEU A 108 17.51 6.44 17.78
N GLY A 109 17.13 7.67 18.15
CA GLY A 109 18.02 8.83 18.18
C GLY A 109 18.48 9.29 16.79
N LYS A 110 17.72 8.97 15.75
CA LYS A 110 17.97 9.42 14.37
C LYS A 110 17.06 10.59 14.02
N GLU A 111 17.60 11.54 13.25
CA GLU A 111 16.80 12.60 12.67
C GLU A 111 16.15 12.08 11.37
N PRO A 112 14.81 12.09 11.25
CA PRO A 112 14.14 11.71 10.02
C PRO A 112 14.38 12.77 8.92
N PRO A 113 14.26 12.39 7.64
CA PRO A 113 14.33 13.35 6.55
C PRO A 113 13.21 14.39 6.64
N MET A 114 13.36 15.52 5.94
CA MET A 114 12.30 16.52 5.85
C MET A 114 11.00 15.88 5.33
N LEU A 115 9.87 16.25 5.91
CA LEU A 115 8.59 15.57 5.66
C LEU A 115 8.18 15.59 4.17
N TYR A 116 8.55 16.64 3.44
CA TYR A 116 8.23 16.83 2.03
C TYR A 116 9.41 16.54 1.10
N ASP A 117 10.40 15.81 1.58
CA ASP A 117 11.45 15.24 0.74
C ASP A 117 10.88 13.99 0.03
N TYR A 118 11.03 13.94 -1.30
CA TYR A 118 10.48 12.92 -2.21
C TYR A 118 11.60 12.29 -3.04
#